data_AF-A0A9D2NJ62-F1
#
_entry.id   AF-A0A9D2NJ62-F1
#
_cell.length_a   1.000
_cell.length_b   1.000
_cell.length_c   1.000
_cell.angle_alpha   90.00
_cell.angle_beta   90.00
_cell.angle_gamma   90.00
#
_symmetry.space_group_name_H-M   'P 1'
#
loop_
_entity.id
_entity.type
_entity.pdbx_description
1 polymer ?
#
loop_
_entity_poly.entity_id
_entity_poly.type
_entity_poly.pdbx_seq_one_letter_code
_entity_poly.pdbx_strand_id
1 'polypeptide(L)'
;MEDKRRKPMEDRYTRIADYSPCRRIPNEKIMIQTGAILWDSQKKVSLIQLKFRNASGEAVKSVYVKLRLYDHENHLISFGGKQEIEADYIDVNVCPFSSFGEKTPVVVDSELVRRIEAEVFRIVWKDGRVENVSGECVDCSGQDILEEEKLLYQEACGISEAKWKPRSLQKYWQCTCGYLTDREECPACGAKKENLFYYQSKEKLTEFQKGEENKRQREKERKRKQEQKDKVLFLCVLAGALLIGLLIRLS
;
A
#
# COMPACT_ATOMS: atom_id res chain seq x y z
N MET A 1 -29.07 -42.93 24.14
CA MET A 1 -28.29 -41.67 24.14
C MET A 1 -27.61 -41.56 22.78
N GLU A 2 -28.25 -40.87 21.84
CA GLU A 2 -27.65 -40.57 20.54
C GLU A 2 -26.63 -39.45 20.70
N ASP A 3 -25.38 -39.81 20.49
CA ASP A 3 -24.24 -38.90 20.38
C ASP A 3 -24.40 -38.05 19.10
N LYS A 4 -25.01 -36.87 19.26
CA LYS A 4 -25.01 -35.81 18.24
C LYS A 4 -23.60 -35.27 18.11
N ARG A 5 -22.75 -35.98 17.34
CA ARG A 5 -21.51 -35.42 16.79
C ARG A 5 -21.88 -34.18 15.97
N ARG A 6 -21.71 -33.00 16.57
CA ARG A 6 -21.75 -31.72 15.86
C ARG A 6 -20.68 -31.81 14.77
N LYS A 7 -21.10 -31.81 13.50
CA LYS A 7 -20.18 -31.61 12.38
C LYS A 7 -19.40 -30.32 12.64
N PRO A 8 -18.08 -30.26 12.36
CA PRO A 8 -17.33 -29.01 12.39
C PRO A 8 -18.05 -28.00 11.49
N MET A 9 -18.28 -26.79 12.00
CA MET A 9 -18.89 -25.72 11.22
C MET A 9 -17.85 -25.29 10.19
N GLU A 10 -18.05 -25.69 8.94
CA GLU A 10 -17.19 -25.30 7.82
C GLU A 10 -17.23 -23.78 7.66
N ASP A 11 -16.05 -23.15 7.53
CA ASP A 11 -15.97 -21.71 7.36
C ASP A 11 -16.78 -21.28 6.12
N ARG A 12 -17.62 -20.26 6.29
CA ARG A 12 -18.44 -19.77 5.16
C ARG A 12 -17.57 -19.28 4.01
N TYR A 13 -16.48 -18.59 4.33
CA TYR A 13 -15.58 -17.99 3.35
C TYR A 13 -14.21 -18.63 3.41
N THR A 14 -13.78 -19.24 2.31
CA THR A 14 -12.44 -19.82 2.18
C THR A 14 -11.61 -19.01 1.19
N ARG A 15 -10.42 -18.57 1.59
CA ARG A 15 -9.49 -17.90 0.66
C ARG A 15 -8.87 -18.95 -0.27
N ILE A 16 -9.04 -18.76 -1.57
CA ILE A 16 -8.58 -19.69 -2.61
C ILE A 16 -7.21 -19.26 -3.14
N ALA A 17 -7.05 -17.99 -3.48
CA ALA A 17 -5.81 -17.47 -4.02
C ALA A 17 -5.68 -15.96 -3.82
N ASP A 18 -4.44 -15.49 -3.83
CA ASP A 18 -4.11 -14.07 -3.92
C ASP A 18 -3.90 -13.65 -5.36
N TYR A 19 -4.31 -12.42 -5.66
CA TYR A 19 -4.08 -11.82 -6.96
C TYR A 19 -3.13 -10.63 -6.82
N SER A 20 -2.07 -10.63 -7.61
CA SER A 20 -1.19 -9.48 -7.80
C SER A 20 -1.03 -9.26 -9.31
N PRO A 21 -1.32 -8.06 -9.85
CA PRO A 21 -1.19 -7.81 -11.28
C PRO A 21 0.25 -7.98 -11.76
N CYS A 22 0.44 -8.86 -12.73
CA CYS A 22 1.72 -9.10 -13.39
C CYS A 22 1.89 -8.32 -14.69
N ARG A 23 0.86 -7.62 -15.17
CA ARG A 23 0.90 -6.77 -16.37
C ARG A 23 0.25 -5.43 -16.06
N ARG A 24 0.86 -4.34 -16.52
CA ARG A 24 0.37 -2.99 -16.26
C ARG A 24 0.53 -2.09 -17.46
N ILE A 25 -0.43 -1.19 -17.65
CA ILE A 25 -0.27 -0.05 -18.54
C ILE A 25 0.55 1.00 -17.77
N PRO A 26 1.69 1.48 -18.31
CA PRO A 26 2.46 2.54 -17.68
C PRO A 26 1.60 3.78 -17.44
N ASN A 27 1.77 4.44 -16.29
CA ASN A 27 1.05 5.66 -15.92
C ASN A 27 -0.49 5.52 -15.86
N GLU A 28 -0.99 4.32 -15.53
CA GLU A 28 -2.43 4.05 -15.39
C GLU A 28 -3.13 4.98 -14.38
N LYS A 29 -4.28 5.56 -14.77
CA LYS A 29 -5.04 6.46 -13.88
C LYS A 29 -5.62 5.74 -12.67
N ILE A 30 -6.05 4.49 -12.88
CA ILE A 30 -6.57 3.60 -11.85
C ILE A 30 -5.68 2.36 -11.84
N MET A 31 -4.95 2.19 -10.75
CA MET A 31 -4.11 1.04 -10.52
C MET A 31 -4.88 -0.06 -9.79
N ILE A 32 -4.84 -1.29 -10.28
CA ILE A 32 -5.18 -2.45 -9.46
C ILE A 32 -3.99 -2.73 -8.54
N GLN A 33 -4.20 -2.65 -7.22
CA GLN A 33 -3.13 -2.85 -6.23
C GLN A 33 -2.91 -4.34 -5.97
N THR A 34 -4.00 -5.06 -5.70
CA THR A 34 -4.01 -6.47 -5.31
C THR A 34 -5.45 -6.99 -5.41
N GLY A 35 -5.63 -8.29 -5.29
CA GLY A 35 -6.93 -8.90 -5.07
C GLY A 35 -6.84 -10.24 -4.34
N ALA A 36 -7.99 -10.86 -4.16
CA ALA A 36 -8.12 -12.21 -3.62
C ALA A 36 -9.34 -12.90 -4.23
N ILE A 37 -9.24 -14.22 -4.38
CA ILE A 37 -10.34 -15.09 -4.77
C ILE A 37 -10.78 -15.80 -3.49
N LEU A 38 -12.06 -15.70 -3.16
CA LEU A 38 -12.68 -16.41 -2.05
C LEU A 38 -13.79 -17.31 -2.55
N TRP A 39 -14.07 -18.37 -1.81
CA TRP A 39 -15.21 -19.25 -2.01
C TRP A 39 -16.26 -18.98 -0.93
N ASP A 40 -17.51 -18.70 -1.32
CA ASP A 40 -18.66 -18.66 -0.39
C ASP A 40 -19.35 -20.03 -0.41
N SER A 41 -19.11 -20.84 0.63
CA SER A 41 -19.59 -22.22 0.71
C SER A 41 -21.11 -22.34 0.86
N GLN A 42 -21.79 -21.27 1.30
CA GLN A 42 -23.26 -21.21 1.40
C GLN A 42 -23.90 -20.86 0.06
N LYS A 43 -23.36 -19.85 -0.62
CA LYS A 43 -23.89 -19.41 -1.92
C LYS A 43 -23.38 -20.25 -3.10
N LYS A 44 -22.33 -21.05 -2.88
CA LYS A 44 -21.65 -21.85 -3.91
C LYS A 44 -21.12 -20.99 -5.07
N VAL A 45 -20.55 -19.82 -4.73
CA VAL A 45 -19.98 -18.87 -5.70
C VAL A 45 -18.55 -18.49 -5.35
N SER A 46 -17.75 -18.16 -6.37
CA SER A 46 -16.49 -17.46 -6.19
C SER A 46 -16.72 -15.95 -6.02
N LEU A 47 -16.02 -15.35 -5.07
CA LEU A 47 -15.98 -13.92 -4.81
C LEU A 47 -14.59 -13.40 -5.16
N ILE A 48 -14.51 -12.51 -6.14
CA ILE A 48 -13.26 -11.85 -6.53
C ILE A 48 -13.24 -10.47 -5.89
N GLN A 49 -12.37 -10.29 -4.89
CA GLN A 49 -12.14 -8.99 -4.26
C GLN A 49 -10.95 -8.31 -4.93
N LEU A 50 -11.14 -7.10 -5.43
CA LEU A 50 -10.08 -6.27 -6.00
C LEU A 50 -9.94 -5.00 -5.19
N LYS A 51 -8.70 -4.57 -4.96
CA LYS A 51 -8.38 -3.28 -4.38
C LYS A 51 -7.72 -2.41 -5.44
N PHE A 52 -8.29 -1.24 -5.66
CA PHE A 52 -7.82 -0.24 -6.60
C PHE A 52 -7.20 0.95 -5.89
N ARG A 53 -6.44 1.73 -6.64
CA ARG A 53 -5.90 3.03 -6.27
C ARG A 53 -6.18 4.01 -7.39
N ASN A 54 -6.88 5.10 -7.07
CA ASN A 54 -6.89 6.26 -7.94
C ASN A 54 -5.51 6.91 -7.88
N ALA A 55 -4.73 6.82 -8.95
CA ALA A 55 -3.40 7.41 -9.07
C ALA A 55 -3.42 8.75 -9.85
N SER A 56 -4.61 9.25 -10.15
CA SER A 56 -4.82 10.54 -10.81
C SER A 56 -5.08 11.66 -9.80
N GLY A 57 -4.92 12.89 -10.28
CA GLY A 57 -5.31 14.11 -9.55
C GLY A 57 -6.81 14.43 -9.61
N GLU A 58 -7.62 13.55 -10.19
CA GLU A 58 -9.05 13.80 -10.44
C GLU A 58 -9.93 12.82 -9.67
N ALA A 59 -11.14 13.24 -9.30
CA ALA A 59 -12.10 12.40 -8.60
C ALA A 59 -12.84 11.48 -9.59
N VAL A 60 -13.08 10.23 -9.17
CA VAL A 60 -13.64 9.17 -10.02
C VAL A 60 -15.03 8.81 -9.52
N LYS A 61 -16.01 8.78 -10.43
CA LYS A 61 -17.38 8.37 -10.13
C LYS A 61 -17.54 6.85 -10.21
N SER A 62 -17.07 6.25 -11.31
CA SER A 62 -17.22 4.81 -11.56
C SER A 62 -16.01 4.22 -12.30
N VAL A 63 -15.76 2.93 -12.10
CA VAL A 63 -14.71 2.17 -12.81
C VAL A 63 -15.29 0.85 -13.31
N TYR A 64 -14.87 0.44 -14.51
CA TYR A 64 -15.26 -0.83 -15.11
C TYR A 64 -14.03 -1.68 -15.39
N VAL A 65 -14.13 -2.95 -15.06
CA VAL A 65 -13.06 -3.94 -15.20
C VAL A 65 -13.49 -5.12 -16.03
N LYS A 66 -12.55 -5.67 -16.77
CA LYS A 66 -12.67 -6.96 -17.45
C LYS A 66 -11.86 -8.00 -16.69
N LEU A 67 -12.42 -9.20 -16.61
CA LEU A 67 -11.80 -10.33 -15.94
C LEU A 67 -11.72 -11.54 -16.88
N ARG A 68 -10.52 -12.11 -17.00
CA ARG A 68 -10.30 -13.47 -17.49
C ARG A 68 -10.14 -14.39 -16.28
N LEU A 69 -10.86 -15.50 -16.27
CA LEU A 69 -10.88 -16.44 -15.14
C LEU A 69 -10.29 -17.76 -15.58
N TYR A 70 -9.47 -18.37 -14.72
CA TYR A 70 -8.78 -19.61 -15.03
C TYR A 70 -9.01 -20.63 -13.92
N ASP A 71 -9.10 -21.90 -14.30
CA ASP A 71 -9.22 -23.02 -13.38
C ASP A 71 -7.86 -23.47 -12.82
N HIS A 72 -7.87 -24.59 -12.09
CA HIS A 72 -6.68 -25.18 -11.49
C HIS A 72 -5.64 -25.69 -12.50
N GLU A 73 -6.05 -25.96 -13.74
CA GLU A 73 -5.16 -26.39 -14.85
C GLU A 73 -4.72 -25.21 -15.71
N ASN A 74 -5.08 -23.97 -15.32
CA ASN A 74 -4.92 -22.75 -16.11
C ASN A 74 -5.71 -22.73 -17.41
N HIS A 75 -6.76 -23.54 -17.55
CA HIS A 75 -7.70 -23.39 -18.65
C HIS A 75 -8.61 -22.18 -18.43
N LEU A 76 -8.88 -21.45 -19.51
CA LEU A 76 -9.73 -20.28 -19.48
C LEU A 76 -11.20 -20.69 -19.32
N ILE A 77 -11.86 -20.18 -18.28
CA ILE A 77 -13.27 -20.46 -17.99
C ILE A 77 -14.12 -19.52 -18.86
N SER A 78 -14.98 -20.11 -19.69
CA SER A 78 -15.91 -19.37 -20.53
C SER A 78 -17.32 -19.33 -19.92
N PHE A 79 -17.94 -18.15 -19.91
CA PHE A 79 -19.32 -17.95 -19.43
C PHE A 79 -20.19 -17.54 -20.61
N GLY A 80 -21.17 -18.38 -20.98
CA GLY A 80 -22.06 -18.09 -22.12
C GLY A 80 -21.32 -17.87 -23.43
N GLY A 81 -20.22 -18.60 -23.66
CA GLY A 81 -19.35 -18.45 -24.83
C GLY A 81 -18.39 -17.25 -24.81
N LYS A 82 -18.41 -16.44 -23.74
CA LYS A 82 -17.48 -15.32 -23.55
C LYS A 82 -16.30 -15.73 -22.70
N GLN A 83 -15.12 -15.29 -23.12
CA GLN A 83 -13.82 -15.53 -22.46
C GLN A 83 -13.47 -14.47 -21.41
N GLU A 84 -14.27 -13.42 -21.32
CA GLU A 84 -14.15 -12.32 -20.38
C GLU A 84 -15.51 -12.03 -19.75
N ILE A 85 -15.49 -11.67 -18.47
CA ILE A 85 -16.64 -11.06 -17.80
C ILE A 85 -16.34 -9.60 -17.48
N GLU A 86 -17.36 -8.76 -17.53
CA GLU A 86 -17.26 -7.36 -17.12
C GLU A 86 -17.84 -7.20 -15.72
N ALA A 87 -17.19 -6.38 -14.91
CA ALA A 87 -17.69 -5.96 -13.61
C ALA A 87 -17.57 -4.45 -13.46
N ASP A 88 -18.49 -3.88 -12.72
CA ASP A 88 -18.60 -2.45 -12.51
C ASP A 88 -18.49 -2.08 -11.03
N TYR A 89 -17.88 -0.92 -10.81
CA TYR A 89 -17.74 -0.26 -9.53
C TYR A 89 -18.42 1.11 -9.68
N ILE A 90 -19.74 1.13 -9.56
CA ILE A 90 -20.59 2.31 -9.82
C ILE A 90 -20.72 3.17 -8.56
N ASP A 91 -20.73 4.49 -8.76
CA ASP A 91 -20.97 5.50 -7.73
C ASP A 91 -20.03 5.38 -6.50
N VAL A 92 -18.82 4.91 -6.76
CA VAL A 92 -17.76 4.78 -5.75
C VAL A 92 -17.26 6.13 -5.23
N ASN A 93 -17.40 7.20 -6.03
CA ASN A 93 -17.09 8.59 -5.65
C ASN A 93 -15.74 8.75 -4.94
N VAL A 94 -14.68 8.28 -5.60
CA VAL A 94 -13.33 8.12 -5.06
C VAL A 94 -12.53 9.41 -5.23
N CYS A 95 -11.92 9.88 -4.14
CA CYS A 95 -11.04 11.05 -4.16
C CYS A 95 -9.72 10.77 -4.92
N PRO A 96 -9.03 11.81 -5.42
CA PRO A 96 -7.66 11.68 -5.90
C PRO A 96 -6.78 10.93 -4.90
N PHE A 97 -5.84 10.11 -5.39
CA PHE A 97 -4.84 9.44 -4.55
C PHE A 97 -5.44 8.65 -3.39
N SER A 98 -6.57 7.96 -3.61
CA SER A 98 -7.23 7.14 -2.59
C SER A 98 -7.56 5.74 -3.12
N SER A 99 -7.73 4.78 -2.21
CA SER A 99 -7.99 3.37 -2.52
C SER A 99 -9.47 3.04 -2.40
N PHE A 100 -9.94 2.05 -3.15
CA PHE A 100 -11.33 1.61 -3.16
C PHE A 100 -11.51 0.18 -3.70
N GLY A 101 -12.74 -0.33 -3.65
CA GLY A 101 -13.17 -1.59 -4.28
C GLY A 101 -13.08 -2.83 -3.38
N GLU A 102 -12.28 -2.81 -2.32
CA GLU A 102 -12.02 -4.01 -1.50
C GLU A 102 -13.26 -4.55 -0.77
N LYS A 103 -14.31 -3.75 -0.66
CA LYS A 103 -15.59 -4.12 -0.03
C LYS A 103 -16.66 -4.59 -1.02
N THR A 104 -16.40 -4.50 -2.33
CA THR A 104 -17.34 -4.84 -3.40
C THR A 104 -16.76 -5.98 -4.23
N PRO A 105 -17.06 -7.25 -3.87
CA PRO A 105 -16.58 -8.39 -4.63
C PRO A 105 -17.35 -8.54 -5.95
N VAL A 106 -16.67 -9.00 -6.99
CA VAL A 106 -17.30 -9.53 -8.19
C VAL A 106 -17.75 -10.96 -7.89
N VAL A 107 -19.03 -11.24 -8.05
CA VAL A 107 -19.60 -12.57 -7.81
C VAL A 107 -19.55 -13.37 -9.11
N VAL A 108 -18.97 -14.56 -9.05
CA VAL A 108 -18.84 -15.47 -10.17
C VAL A 108 -19.51 -16.79 -9.81
N ASP A 109 -20.49 -17.19 -10.64
CA ASP A 109 -21.21 -18.45 -10.49
C ASP A 109 -20.37 -19.62 -11.03
N SER A 110 -19.27 -19.90 -10.35
CA SER A 110 -18.35 -21.00 -10.65
C SER A 110 -17.50 -21.30 -9.43
N GLU A 111 -17.35 -22.58 -9.10
CA GLU A 111 -16.43 -23.06 -8.05
C GLU A 111 -15.01 -23.32 -8.57
N LEU A 112 -14.81 -23.23 -9.89
CA LEU A 112 -13.58 -23.64 -10.56
C LEU A 112 -12.52 -22.53 -10.57
N VAL A 113 -12.88 -21.29 -10.25
CA VAL A 113 -11.97 -20.13 -10.36
C VAL A 113 -10.78 -20.30 -9.41
N ARG A 114 -9.56 -20.35 -9.94
CA ARG A 114 -8.30 -20.46 -9.18
C ARG A 114 -7.32 -19.33 -9.48
N ARG A 115 -7.42 -18.71 -10.65
CA ARG A 115 -6.59 -17.57 -11.04
C ARG A 115 -7.42 -16.58 -11.85
N ILE A 116 -7.04 -15.31 -11.80
CA ILE A 116 -7.67 -14.24 -12.57
C ILE A 116 -6.62 -13.37 -13.25
N GLU A 117 -7.03 -12.72 -14.33
CA GLU A 117 -6.38 -11.53 -14.88
C GLU A 117 -7.44 -10.43 -14.95
N ALA A 118 -7.09 -9.24 -14.45
CA ALA A 118 -8.01 -8.12 -14.34
C ALA A 118 -7.43 -6.89 -15.03
N GLU A 119 -8.28 -6.17 -15.76
CA GLU A 119 -7.91 -4.95 -16.49
C GLU A 119 -8.98 -3.89 -16.32
N VAL A 120 -8.59 -2.67 -15.99
CA VAL A 120 -9.50 -1.51 -16.02
C VAL A 120 -9.62 -1.05 -17.47
N PHE A 121 -10.83 -1.05 -18.02
CA PHE A 121 -11.06 -0.67 -19.42
C PHE A 121 -11.88 0.61 -19.59
N ARG A 122 -12.53 1.09 -18.52
CA ARG A 122 -13.30 2.34 -18.56
C ARG A 122 -13.35 3.03 -17.21
N ILE A 123 -13.26 4.35 -17.25
CA ILE A 123 -13.34 5.24 -16.09
C ILE A 123 -14.43 6.29 -16.38
N VAL A 124 -15.28 6.56 -15.40
CA VAL A 124 -16.21 7.69 -15.41
C VAL A 124 -15.75 8.66 -14.34
N TRP A 125 -15.36 9.84 -14.76
CA TRP A 125 -14.90 10.92 -13.90
C TRP A 125 -16.08 11.59 -13.19
N LYS A 126 -15.81 12.30 -12.09
CA LYS A 126 -16.87 12.96 -11.29
C LYS A 126 -17.64 14.04 -12.08
N ASP A 127 -16.99 14.65 -13.07
CA ASP A 127 -17.60 15.63 -13.99
C ASP A 127 -18.47 14.98 -15.09
N GLY A 128 -18.54 13.64 -15.14
CA GLY A 128 -19.31 12.89 -16.13
C GLY A 128 -18.52 12.51 -17.39
N ARG A 129 -17.26 12.95 -17.52
CA ARG A 129 -16.39 12.54 -18.63
C ARG A 129 -16.15 11.04 -18.57
N VAL A 130 -16.22 10.39 -19.73
CA VAL A 130 -15.94 8.96 -19.88
C VAL A 130 -14.61 8.79 -20.61
N GLU A 131 -13.74 7.96 -20.04
CA GLU A 131 -12.45 7.61 -20.61
C GLU A 131 -12.39 6.10 -20.80
N ASN A 132 -12.16 5.65 -22.03
CA ASN A 132 -11.84 4.24 -22.29
C ASN A 132 -10.33 4.07 -22.16
N VAL A 133 -9.93 3.12 -21.31
CA VAL A 133 -8.53 2.85 -21.03
C VAL A 133 -8.02 1.86 -22.08
N SER A 134 -6.92 2.23 -22.72
CA SER A 134 -6.22 1.39 -23.68
C SER A 134 -4.73 1.72 -23.61
N GLY A 135 -3.87 0.73 -23.78
CA GLY A 135 -2.44 0.95 -23.81
C GLY A 135 -1.69 -0.37 -23.93
N GLU A 136 -0.41 -0.26 -24.29
CA GLU A 136 0.46 -1.42 -24.29
C GLU A 136 0.83 -1.81 -22.85
N CYS A 137 0.56 -3.05 -22.49
CA CYS A 137 0.90 -3.60 -21.19
C CYS A 137 2.37 -4.00 -21.13
N VAL A 138 3.05 -3.62 -20.05
CA VAL A 138 4.40 -4.05 -19.72
C VAL A 138 4.33 -5.19 -18.70
N ASP A 139 5.14 -6.22 -18.91
CA ASP A 139 5.30 -7.30 -17.94
C ASP A 139 5.99 -6.77 -16.67
N CYS A 140 5.24 -6.83 -15.59
CA CYS A 140 5.59 -6.41 -14.25
C CYS A 140 5.83 -7.60 -13.31
N SER A 141 5.87 -8.84 -13.84
CA SER A 141 6.22 -10.04 -13.09
C SER A 141 7.70 -10.03 -12.65
N GLY A 142 7.99 -10.76 -11.56
CA GLY A 142 9.34 -10.91 -11.03
C GLY A 142 9.89 -9.68 -10.29
N GLN A 143 9.02 -8.84 -9.72
CA GLN A 143 9.46 -7.83 -8.75
C GLN A 143 9.74 -8.51 -7.40
N ASP A 144 10.94 -8.32 -6.86
CA ASP A 144 11.31 -8.93 -5.59
C ASP A 144 10.52 -8.33 -4.43
N ILE A 145 10.15 -9.15 -3.45
CA ILE A 145 9.52 -8.68 -2.22
C ILE A 145 10.57 -7.93 -1.39
N LEU A 146 10.16 -6.79 -0.82
CA LEU A 146 10.97 -6.07 0.16
C LEU A 146 10.59 -6.56 1.56
N GLU A 147 11.36 -7.50 2.09
CA GLU A 147 11.13 -8.11 3.40
C GLU A 147 12.21 -7.71 4.41
N GLU A 148 13.47 -7.81 4.00
CA GLU A 148 14.61 -7.37 4.80
C GLU A 148 14.65 -5.86 4.96
N GLU A 149 14.90 -5.39 6.19
CA GLU A 149 15.09 -3.98 6.53
C GLU A 149 13.93 -3.06 6.08
N LYS A 150 12.75 -3.63 5.79
CA LYS A 150 11.59 -2.93 5.20
C LYS A 150 11.23 -1.65 5.95
N LEU A 151 11.14 -1.71 7.28
CA LEU A 151 10.79 -0.55 8.11
C LEU A 151 11.85 0.57 8.02
N LEU A 152 13.14 0.18 8.05
CA LEU A 152 14.24 1.13 7.91
C LEU A 152 14.26 1.75 6.51
N TYR A 153 14.00 0.95 5.48
CA TYR A 153 13.87 1.42 4.10
C TYR A 153 12.70 2.38 3.93
N GLN A 154 11.54 2.10 4.54
CA GLN A 154 10.38 2.99 4.56
C GLN A 154 10.70 4.33 5.22
N GLU A 155 11.37 4.31 6.37
CA GLU A 155 11.81 5.51 7.08
C GLU A 155 12.81 6.32 6.23
N ALA A 156 13.83 5.66 5.67
CA ALA A 156 14.84 6.31 4.83
C ALA A 156 14.25 6.95 3.57
N CYS A 157 13.30 6.28 2.94
CA CYS A 157 12.63 6.80 1.74
C CYS A 157 11.51 7.80 2.04
N GLY A 158 11.07 7.92 3.30
CA GLY A 158 9.94 8.76 3.69
C GLY A 158 8.59 8.27 3.16
N ILE A 159 8.38 6.96 3.13
CA ILE A 159 7.16 6.32 2.58
C ILE A 159 6.42 5.50 3.64
N SER A 160 5.10 5.46 3.57
CA SER A 160 4.28 4.75 4.56
C SER A 160 4.24 3.24 4.35
N GLU A 161 4.29 2.77 3.10
CA GLU A 161 4.14 1.36 2.74
C GLU A 161 5.09 1.00 1.60
N ALA A 162 5.79 -0.12 1.74
CA ALA A 162 6.63 -0.74 0.72
C ALA A 162 6.35 -2.24 0.68
N LYS A 163 5.99 -2.77 -0.49
CA LYS A 163 5.76 -4.21 -0.69
C LYS A 163 6.89 -4.86 -1.47
N TRP A 164 7.37 -4.15 -2.48
CA TRP A 164 8.32 -4.67 -3.46
C TRP A 164 9.60 -3.84 -3.49
N LYS A 165 10.72 -4.41 -3.95
CA LYS A 165 11.94 -3.67 -4.29
C LYS A 165 11.70 -2.85 -5.56
N PRO A 166 12.13 -1.58 -5.62
CA PRO A 166 11.99 -0.80 -6.86
C PRO A 166 12.87 -1.41 -7.95
N ARG A 167 12.45 -1.31 -9.21
CA ARG A 167 13.26 -1.78 -10.35
C ARG A 167 13.07 -0.92 -11.59
N SER A 168 14.11 -0.82 -12.40
CA SER A 168 14.07 -0.13 -13.70
C SER A 168 13.60 -1.09 -14.79
N LEU A 169 12.71 -0.63 -15.68
CA LEU A 169 12.13 -1.39 -16.78
C LEU A 169 12.13 -0.53 -18.05
N GLN A 170 13.18 -0.68 -18.88
CA GLN A 170 13.37 0.15 -20.08
C GLN A 170 13.29 1.65 -19.75
N LYS A 171 12.31 2.38 -20.30
CA LYS A 171 12.06 3.81 -20.04
C LYS A 171 11.22 4.08 -18.79
N TYR A 172 10.66 3.05 -18.16
CA TYR A 172 9.84 3.15 -16.96
C TYR A 172 10.61 2.62 -15.75
N TRP A 173 10.05 2.83 -14.57
CA TRP A 173 10.45 2.16 -13.35
C TRP A 173 9.22 1.74 -12.55
N GLN A 174 9.36 0.66 -11.81
CA GLN A 174 8.30 0.11 -10.98
C GLN A 174 8.56 0.47 -9.52
N CYS A 175 7.60 1.13 -8.92
CA CYS A 175 7.66 1.58 -7.54
C CYS A 175 7.51 0.42 -6.56
N THR A 176 7.87 0.64 -5.31
CA THR A 176 7.67 -0.29 -4.19
C THR A 176 6.21 -0.60 -3.86
N CYS A 177 5.28 0.25 -4.33
CA CYS A 177 3.83 0.00 -4.28
C CYS A 177 3.31 -0.79 -5.49
N GLY A 178 4.17 -1.10 -6.46
CA GLY A 178 3.86 -1.84 -7.69
C GLY A 178 3.50 -0.97 -8.90
N TYR A 179 3.30 0.34 -8.73
CA TYR A 179 2.94 1.26 -9.82
C TYR A 179 4.07 1.43 -10.83
N LEU A 180 3.75 1.46 -12.12
CA LEU A 180 4.71 1.60 -13.22
C LEU A 180 4.64 3.02 -13.81
N THR A 181 5.75 3.75 -13.82
CA THR A 181 5.80 5.18 -14.21
C THR A 181 7.14 5.54 -14.83
N ASP A 182 7.18 6.59 -15.65
CA ASP A 182 8.40 7.25 -16.14
C ASP A 182 8.73 8.54 -15.39
N ARG A 183 7.83 9.01 -14.51
CA ARG A 183 7.98 10.24 -13.73
C ARG A 183 8.99 10.09 -12.59
N GLU A 184 9.53 11.19 -12.09
CA GLU A 184 10.44 11.20 -10.93
C GLU A 184 9.76 10.83 -9.61
N GLU A 185 8.45 11.05 -9.50
CA GLU A 185 7.65 10.67 -8.34
C GLU A 185 6.56 9.71 -8.74
N CYS A 186 6.30 8.70 -7.90
CA CYS A 186 5.24 7.73 -8.11
C CYS A 186 3.86 8.38 -7.94
N PRO A 187 3.01 8.44 -8.98
CA PRO A 187 1.67 9.03 -8.86
C PRO A 187 0.76 8.32 -7.85
N ALA A 188 0.98 7.02 -7.61
CA ALA A 188 0.13 6.26 -6.69
C ALA A 188 0.42 6.52 -5.21
N CYS A 189 1.69 6.66 -4.82
CA CYS A 189 2.09 6.76 -3.41
C CYS A 189 3.00 7.95 -3.06
N GLY A 190 3.41 8.77 -4.05
CA GLY A 190 4.27 9.93 -3.85
C GLY A 190 5.75 9.62 -3.62
N ALA A 191 6.16 8.35 -3.72
CA ALA A 191 7.56 7.97 -3.52
C ALA A 191 8.47 8.55 -4.60
N LYS A 192 9.60 9.14 -4.19
CA LYS A 192 10.61 9.70 -5.10
C LYS A 192 11.52 8.60 -5.63
N LYS A 193 11.67 8.51 -6.95
CA LYS A 193 12.53 7.54 -7.63
C LYS A 193 13.93 7.55 -7.06
N GLU A 194 14.56 8.71 -6.99
CA GLU A 194 15.92 8.87 -6.48
C GLU A 194 16.11 8.23 -5.09
N ASN A 195 15.23 8.54 -4.13
CA ASN A 195 15.30 7.96 -2.79
C ASN A 195 15.17 6.44 -2.81
N LEU A 196 14.19 5.92 -3.57
CA LEU A 196 13.93 4.49 -3.62
C LEU A 196 15.14 3.70 -4.12
N PHE A 197 15.80 4.19 -5.17
CA PHE A 197 16.97 3.53 -5.73
C PHE A 197 18.24 3.80 -4.91
N TYR A 198 18.40 4.98 -4.31
CA TYR A 198 19.54 5.32 -3.46
C TYR A 198 19.62 4.42 -2.22
N TYR A 199 18.50 4.23 -1.52
CA TYR A 199 18.43 3.39 -0.32
C TYR A 199 18.22 1.90 -0.62
N GLN A 200 18.30 1.47 -1.89
CA GLN A 200 18.19 0.06 -2.22
C GLN A 200 19.42 -0.75 -1.76
N SER A 201 20.59 -0.10 -1.65
CA SER A 201 21.80 -0.77 -1.16
C SER A 201 21.84 -0.77 0.37
N LYS A 202 22.28 -1.91 0.93
CA LYS A 202 22.45 -2.09 2.38
C LYS A 202 23.43 -1.08 2.98
N GLU A 203 24.45 -0.71 2.22
CA GLU A 203 25.43 0.31 2.62
C GLU A 203 24.76 1.66 2.87
N LYS A 204 23.86 2.10 1.98
CA LYS A 204 23.14 3.36 2.11
C LYS A 204 22.09 3.33 3.22
N LEU A 205 21.42 2.19 3.43
CA LEU A 205 20.55 2.01 4.60
C LEU A 205 21.33 2.06 5.92
N THR A 206 22.50 1.42 5.97
CA THR A 206 23.38 1.45 7.14
C THR A 206 23.89 2.87 7.42
N GLU A 207 24.24 3.63 6.38
CA GLU A 207 24.63 5.04 6.47
C GLU A 207 23.50 5.89 7.05
N PHE A 208 22.26 5.71 6.56
CA PHE A 208 21.07 6.37 7.09
C PHE A 208 20.85 6.06 8.58
N GLN A 209 20.88 4.76 8.95
CA GLN A 209 20.68 4.32 10.32
C GLN A 209 21.71 4.91 11.29
N LYS A 210 23.00 4.89 10.92
CA LYS A 210 24.08 5.52 11.71
C LYS A 210 23.87 7.03 11.83
N GLY A 211 23.42 7.68 10.75
CA GLY A 211 23.07 9.09 10.75
C GLY A 211 21.97 9.43 11.77
N GLU A 212 20.89 8.65 11.79
CA GLU A 212 19.79 8.82 12.74
C GLU A 212 20.21 8.53 14.18
N GLU A 213 21.01 7.50 14.42
CA GLU A 213 21.56 7.22 15.75
C GLU A 213 22.43 8.37 16.27
N ASN A 214 23.33 8.89 15.42
CA ASN A 214 24.17 10.03 15.77
C ASN A 214 23.35 11.29 16.10
N LYS A 215 22.27 11.56 15.36
CA LYS A 215 21.33 12.65 15.68
C LYS A 215 20.67 12.45 17.05
N ARG A 216 20.16 11.24 17.32
CA ARG A 216 19.53 10.90 18.62
C ARG A 216 20.50 11.04 19.78
N GLN A 217 21.77 10.61 19.62
CA GLN A 217 22.81 10.79 20.63
C GLN A 217 23.10 12.26 20.91
N ARG A 218 23.29 13.07 19.84
CA ARG A 218 23.50 14.52 19.97
C ARG A 218 22.33 15.22 20.65
N GLU A 219 21.09 14.84 20.36
CA GLU A 219 19.91 15.43 20.99
C GLU A 219 19.84 15.08 22.50
N LYS A 220 20.13 13.81 22.87
CA LYS A 220 20.22 13.39 24.27
C LYS A 220 21.30 14.16 25.03
N GLU A 221 22.47 14.35 24.44
CA GLU A 221 23.54 15.15 25.04
C GLU A 221 23.14 16.62 25.22
N ARG A 222 22.46 17.22 24.23
CA ARG A 222 21.95 18.60 24.33
C ARG A 222 20.93 18.74 25.45
N LYS A 223 19.99 17.79 25.59
CA LYS A 223 19.01 17.76 26.69
C LYS A 223 19.70 17.63 28.05
N ARG A 224 20.65 16.70 28.20
CA ARG A 224 21.43 16.54 29.45
C ARG A 224 22.20 17.81 29.83
N LYS A 225 22.85 18.47 28.87
CA LYS A 225 23.56 19.73 29.10
C LYS A 225 22.61 20.86 29.50
N GLN A 226 21.41 20.91 28.91
CA GLN A 226 20.40 21.90 29.28
C GLN A 226 19.86 21.63 30.70
N GLU A 227 19.52 20.39 31.03
CA GLU A 227 19.08 20.00 32.38
C GLU A 227 20.13 20.33 33.46
N GLN A 228 21.42 20.11 33.16
CA GLN A 228 22.51 20.49 34.07
C GLN A 228 22.57 22.01 34.28
N LYS A 229 22.45 22.80 33.20
CA LYS A 229 22.41 24.27 33.29
C LYS A 229 21.21 24.74 34.11
N ASP A 230 20.03 24.17 33.89
CA ASP A 230 18.80 24.51 34.61
C ASP A 230 18.91 24.18 36.10
N LYS A 231 19.51 23.04 36.46
CA LYS A 231 19.78 22.66 37.86
C LYS A 231 20.76 23.62 38.54
N VAL A 232 21.84 24.02 37.86
CA VAL A 232 22.81 24.99 38.40
C VAL A 232 22.15 26.35 38.60
N LEU A 233 21.39 26.82 37.60
CA LEU A 233 20.66 28.08 37.69
C LEU A 233 19.68 28.09 38.86
N PHE A 234 18.92 26.99 39.04
CA PHE A 234 17.99 26.83 40.16
C PHE A 234 18.69 26.92 41.53
N LEU A 235 19.84 26.24 41.69
CA LEU A 235 20.63 26.31 42.93
C LEU A 235 21.15 27.73 43.21
N CYS A 236 21.61 28.45 42.18
CA CYS A 236 22.06 29.84 42.33
C CYS A 236 20.91 30.77 42.77
N VAL A 237 19.72 30.61 42.22
CA VAL A 237 18.53 31.40 42.60
C VAL A 237 18.13 31.13 44.06
N LEU A 238 18.14 29.87 44.50
CA LEU A 238 17.84 29.51 45.90
C LEU A 238 18.86 30.11 46.88
N ALA A 239 20.16 30.01 46.56
CA ALA A 239 21.22 30.59 47.39
C ALA A 239 21.08 32.13 47.50
N GLY A 240 20.77 32.80 46.40
CA GLY A 240 20.51 34.24 46.39
C GLY A 240 19.31 34.64 47.26
N ALA A 241 18.21 33.89 47.18
CA ALA A 241 17.03 34.15 48.01
C ALA A 241 17.30 33.97 49.52
N LEU A 242 18.08 32.96 49.90
CA LEU A 242 18.47 32.75 51.31
C LEU A 242 19.33 33.90 51.85
N LEU A 243 20.29 34.40 51.06
CA LEU A 243 21.12 35.53 51.44
C LEU A 243 20.29 36.81 51.66
N ILE A 244 19.35 37.09 50.75
CA ILE A 244 18.43 38.22 50.90
C ILE A 244 17.58 38.08 52.16
N GLY A 245 17.04 36.88 52.44
CA GLY A 245 16.27 36.62 53.65
C GLY A 245 17.06 36.82 54.95
N LEU A 246 18.35 36.45 54.95
CA LEU A 246 19.25 36.68 56.09
C LEU A 246 19.52 38.18 56.30
N LEU A 247 19.75 38.94 55.23
CA LEU A 247 19.98 40.39 55.32
C LEU A 247 18.75 41.12 55.86
N ILE A 248 17.54 40.74 55.44
CA ILE A 248 16.29 41.34 55.94
C ILE A 248 16.09 41.05 57.43
N ARG A 249 16.48 39.87 57.94
CA ARG A 249 16.37 39.54 59.38
C ARG A 249 17.38 40.25 60.28
N LEU A 250 18.50 40.71 59.71
CA LEU A 250 19.57 41.40 60.45
C LEU A 250 19.40 42.94 60.43
N SER A 251 18.41 43.44 59.70
CA SER A 251 18.05 44.87 59.59
C SER A 251 16.88 45.18 60.53
#